data_AF-A0A7Y2HU86-F1
#
_entry.id   AF-A0A7Y2HU86-F1
#
_cell.length_a   1.000
_cell.length_b   1.000
_cell.length_c   1.000
_cell.angle_alpha   90.00
_cell.angle_beta   90.00
_cell.angle_gamma   90.00
#
_symmetry.space_group_name_H-M   'P 1'
#
loop_
_entity.id
_entity.type
_entity.pdbx_description
1 polymer ?
#
loop_
_entity_poly.entity_id
_entity_poly.type
_entity_poly.pdbx_seq_one_letter_code
_entity_poly.pdbx_strand_id
1 'polypeptide(L)'
;MVKKAAAIRVHGLQYLLENLCSHHALLIVDDVYSTGSSVSAVINQLTLRTRRNLPHDIRVASVWYRPTEKTLRTPDYFVHSTQDWLVLPYELSGFSIEELRKSRPGMSDLFDKLAPYAKTQVDKSA
;
A
#
# COMPACT_ATOMS: atom_id res chain seq x y z
N MET A 1 -5.78 3.26 30.87
CA MET A 1 -6.62 2.42 29.98
C MET A 1 -5.91 2.29 28.64
N VAL A 2 -5.36 1.11 28.33
CA VAL A 2 -4.63 0.86 27.07
C VAL A 2 -5.63 0.87 25.91
N LYS A 3 -5.52 1.86 25.01
CA LYS A 3 -6.22 1.85 23.72
C LYS A 3 -5.73 0.61 22.95
N LYS A 4 -6.57 -0.42 22.83
CA LYS A 4 -6.30 -1.54 21.90
C LYS A 4 -5.94 -0.93 20.54
N ALA A 5 -4.77 -1.30 20.00
CA ALA A 5 -4.43 -1.00 18.62
C ALA A 5 -5.61 -1.46 17.75
N ALA A 6 -6.16 -0.56 16.93
CA ALA A 6 -7.29 -0.88 16.07
C ALA A 6 -6.91 -2.09 15.22
N ALA A 7 -7.63 -3.21 15.37
CA ALA A 7 -7.34 -4.42 14.61
C ALA A 7 -7.55 -4.12 13.11
N ILE A 8 -6.49 -4.26 12.32
CA ILE A 8 -6.54 -4.09 10.87
C ILE A 8 -7.49 -5.13 10.29
N ARG A 9 -8.54 -4.67 9.60
CA ARG A 9 -9.49 -5.55 8.90
C ARG A 9 -8.92 -5.90 7.54
N VAL A 10 -8.89 -7.19 7.23
CA VAL A 10 -8.42 -7.71 5.95
C VAL A 10 -9.62 -8.19 5.15
N HIS A 11 -9.71 -7.77 3.90
CA HIS A 11 -10.79 -8.11 2.97
C HIS A 11 -10.21 -8.84 1.75
N GLY A 12 -11.07 -9.50 0.95
CA GLY A 12 -10.67 -10.05 -0.35
C GLY A 12 -9.80 -11.32 -0.32
N LEU A 13 -9.65 -11.99 0.83
CA LEU A 13 -8.81 -13.20 0.92
C LEU A 13 -9.43 -14.45 0.28
N GLN A 14 -10.70 -14.42 -0.15
CA GLN A 14 -11.43 -15.61 -0.59
C GLN A 14 -10.69 -16.39 -1.69
N TYR A 15 -10.24 -15.68 -2.72
CA TYR A 15 -9.48 -16.29 -3.80
C TYR A 15 -8.20 -16.98 -3.30
N LEU A 16 -7.48 -16.35 -2.38
CA LEU A 16 -6.28 -16.94 -1.79
C LEU A 16 -6.60 -18.19 -0.97
N LEU A 17 -7.71 -18.19 -0.21
CA LEU A 17 -8.10 -19.36 0.59
C LEU A 17 -8.50 -20.56 -0.27
N GLU A 18 -9.06 -20.32 -1.45
CA GLU A 18 -9.48 -21.36 -2.39
C GLU A 18 -8.31 -21.93 -3.21
N ASN A 19 -7.23 -21.16 -3.40
CA ASN A 19 -6.17 -21.49 -4.35
C ASN A 19 -4.78 -21.70 -3.71
N LEU A 20 -4.58 -21.36 -2.43
CA LEU A 20 -3.29 -21.55 -1.76
C LEU A 20 -3.13 -22.97 -1.18
N CYS A 21 -1.95 -23.54 -1.42
CA CYS A 21 -1.47 -24.78 -0.84
C CYS A 21 -0.05 -24.58 -0.29
N SER A 22 0.39 -25.48 0.59
CA SER A 22 1.65 -25.35 1.32
C SER A 22 2.90 -25.35 0.44
N HIS A 23 2.84 -26.00 -0.73
CA HIS A 23 3.94 -26.10 -1.69
C HIS A 23 4.04 -24.88 -2.63
N HIS A 24 3.07 -23.96 -2.61
CA HIS A 24 3.16 -22.73 -3.36
C HIS A 24 4.17 -21.76 -2.70
N ALA A 25 4.68 -20.83 -3.51
CA ALA A 25 5.36 -19.64 -3.02
C ALA A 25 4.44 -18.42 -3.21
N LEU A 26 4.32 -17.58 -2.18
CA LEU A 26 3.47 -16.40 -2.18
C LEU A 26 4.33 -15.12 -2.10
N LEU A 27 4.21 -14.26 -3.10
CA LEU A 27 4.77 -12.91 -3.07
C LEU A 27 3.66 -11.89 -2.81
N ILE A 28 3.75 -11.19 -1.69
CA ILE A 28 2.87 -10.05 -1.37
C ILE A 28 3.55 -8.79 -1.90
N VAL A 29 2.84 -8.02 -2.74
CA VAL A 29 3.36 -6.80 -3.35
C VAL A 29 2.58 -5.60 -2.82
N ASP A 30 3.30 -4.57 -2.37
CA ASP A 30 2.73 -3.29 -1.91
C ASP A 30 3.49 -2.12 -2.54
N ASP A 31 2.88 -0.97 -2.70
CA ASP A 31 3.57 0.18 -3.30
C ASP A 31 4.56 0.83 -2.32
N VAL A 32 4.18 0.97 -1.05
CA VAL A 32 4.98 1.52 0.04
C VAL A 32 4.91 0.61 1.26
N TYR A 33 6.02 -0.03 1.57
CA TYR A 33 6.17 -0.81 2.80
C TYR A 33 6.77 0.06 3.92
N SER A 34 5.97 0.39 4.94
CA SER A 34 6.40 1.20 6.09
C SER A 34 6.59 0.36 7.37
N THR A 35 5.60 0.33 8.26
CA THR A 35 5.66 -0.46 9.51
C THR A 35 5.57 -1.96 9.26
N GLY A 36 5.02 -2.36 8.10
CA GLY A 36 4.69 -3.76 7.77
C GLY A 36 3.37 -4.26 8.37
N SER A 37 2.63 -3.43 9.11
CA SER A 37 1.43 -3.87 9.83
C SER A 37 0.32 -4.42 8.92
N SER A 38 0.14 -3.84 7.72
CA SER A 38 -0.84 -4.32 6.73
C SER A 38 -0.51 -5.72 6.23
N VAL A 39 0.73 -5.92 5.76
CA VAL A 39 1.23 -7.22 5.32
C VAL A 39 1.15 -8.26 6.45
N SER A 40 1.57 -7.89 7.67
CA SER A 40 1.47 -8.79 8.82
C SER A 40 0.02 -9.18 9.12
N ALA A 41 -0.94 -8.27 9.00
CA ALA A 41 -2.35 -8.60 9.17
C ALA A 41 -2.84 -9.61 8.12
N VAL A 42 -2.42 -9.46 6.85
CA VAL A 42 -2.73 -10.41 5.78
C VAL A 42 -2.14 -11.79 6.08
N ILE A 43 -0.84 -11.87 6.40
CA ILE A 43 -0.16 -13.14 6.72
C ILE A 43 -0.82 -13.82 7.92
N ASN A 44 -1.16 -13.07 8.96
CA ASN A 44 -1.83 -13.61 10.14
C ASN A 44 -3.22 -14.16 9.80
N GLN A 45 -4.02 -13.45 9.00
CA GLN A 45 -5.34 -13.93 8.57
C GLN A 45 -5.25 -15.17 7.68
N LEU A 46 -4.29 -15.22 6.76
CA LEU A 46 -4.02 -16.41 5.95
C LEU A 46 -3.63 -17.59 6.84
N THR A 47 -2.67 -17.39 7.74
CA THR A 47 -2.20 -18.42 8.69
C THR A 47 -3.34 -19.04 9.49
N LEU A 48 -4.24 -18.20 10.02
CA LEU A 48 -5.40 -18.65 10.80
C LEU A 48 -6.38 -19.49 9.97
N ARG A 49 -6.58 -19.14 8.69
CA ARG A 49 -7.62 -19.74 7.85
C ARG A 49 -7.14 -20.92 7.01
N THR A 50 -5.90 -20.92 6.53
CA THR A 50 -5.34 -22.01 5.72
C THR A 50 -4.74 -23.13 6.56
N ARG A 51 -4.37 -22.87 7.82
CA ARG A 51 -3.77 -23.86 8.74
C ARG A 51 -2.55 -24.55 8.10
N ARG A 52 -2.65 -25.86 7.86
CA ARG A 52 -1.56 -26.68 7.25
C ARG A 52 -1.33 -26.36 5.77
N ASN A 53 -2.24 -25.65 5.11
CA ASN A 53 -2.13 -25.27 3.70
C ASN A 53 -1.46 -23.91 3.49
N LEU A 54 -1.01 -23.23 4.55
CA LEU A 54 -0.25 -21.98 4.39
C LEU A 54 1.03 -22.26 3.57
N PRO A 55 1.30 -21.47 2.51
CA PRO A 55 2.58 -21.51 1.80
C PRO A 55 3.78 -21.45 2.74
N HIS A 56 4.79 -22.30 2.51
CA HIS A 56 6.03 -22.28 3.31
C HIS A 56 6.96 -21.13 2.93
N ASP A 57 6.89 -20.64 1.69
CA ASP A 57 7.66 -19.49 1.21
C ASP A 57 6.72 -18.28 1.02
N ILE A 58 6.78 -17.32 1.94
CA ILE A 58 6.03 -16.06 1.88
C ILE A 58 6.99 -14.88 1.92
N ARG A 59 7.05 -14.14 0.82
CA ARG A 59 7.92 -12.98 0.66
C ARG A 59 7.13 -11.72 0.43
N VAL A 60 7.78 -10.59 0.65
CA VAL A 60 7.22 -9.26 0.50
C VAL A 60 8.08 -8.45 -0.46
N ALA A 61 7.45 -7.89 -1.49
CA ALA A 61 8.07 -6.93 -2.39
C ALA A 61 7.40 -5.57 -2.28
N SER A 62 8.17 -4.50 -2.44
CA SER A 62 7.61 -3.17 -2.55
C SER A 62 8.36 -2.28 -3.52
N VAL A 63 7.72 -1.24 -4.05
CA VAL A 63 8.44 -0.22 -4.81
C VAL A 63 9.27 0.64 -3.86
N TRP A 64 8.65 1.11 -2.78
CA TRP A 64 9.27 1.96 -1.78
C TRP A 64 9.30 1.31 -0.40
N TYR A 65 10.49 1.11 0.14
CA TYR A 65 10.67 0.78 1.55
C TYR A 65 10.83 2.06 2.37
N ARG A 66 9.92 2.30 3.32
CA ARG A 66 9.92 3.46 4.21
C ARG A 66 10.07 3.07 5.68
N PRO A 67 11.28 2.72 6.16
CA PRO A 67 11.48 2.25 7.52
C PRO A 67 11.09 3.29 8.57
N THR A 68 10.55 2.81 9.68
CA THR A 68 10.27 3.56 10.90
C THR A 68 10.74 2.73 12.10
N GLU A 69 10.77 3.32 13.30
CA GLU A 69 11.06 2.60 14.55
C GLU A 69 10.09 1.42 14.81
N LYS A 70 8.91 1.42 14.18
CA LYS A 70 7.88 0.39 14.31
C LYS A 70 7.93 -0.66 13.20
N THR A 71 8.90 -0.58 12.29
CA THR A 71 9.01 -1.51 11.18
C THR A 71 9.33 -2.92 11.69
N LEU A 72 8.41 -3.85 11.46
CA LEU A 72 8.48 -5.20 12.00
C LEU A 72 9.59 -6.05 11.37
N ARG A 73 9.79 -5.89 10.06
CA ARG A 73 10.86 -6.53 9.27
C ARG A 73 11.08 -5.75 7.98
N THR A 74 12.28 -5.84 7.42
CA THR A 74 12.59 -5.37 6.06
C THR A 74 11.87 -6.26 5.04
N PRO A 75 11.30 -5.69 3.94
CA PRO A 75 10.75 -6.51 2.86
C PRO A 75 11.87 -7.28 2.13
N ASP A 76 11.52 -8.43 1.57
CA ASP A 76 12.45 -9.31 0.84
C ASP A 76 12.99 -8.65 -0.43
N TYR A 77 12.18 -7.80 -1.06
CA TYR A 77 12.55 -7.03 -2.25
C TYR A 77 12.06 -5.60 -2.15
N PHE A 78 12.89 -4.63 -2.54
CA PHE A 78 12.46 -3.25 -2.74
C PHE A 78 13.28 -2.54 -3.82
N VAL A 79 12.68 -1.58 -4.52
CA VAL A 79 13.37 -0.80 -5.55
C VAL A 79 14.09 0.40 -4.93
N HIS A 80 13.41 1.11 -4.04
CA HIS A 80 13.93 2.30 -3.39
C HIS A 80 13.71 2.25 -1.88
N SER A 81 14.55 2.98 -1.12
CA SER A 81 14.40 3.17 0.31
C SER A 81 14.49 4.64 0.67
N THR A 82 13.59 5.15 1.50
CA THR A 82 13.61 6.53 2.00
C THR A 82 12.94 6.64 3.37
N GLN A 83 13.25 7.68 4.15
CA GLN A 83 12.47 8.04 5.34
C GLN A 83 11.54 9.23 5.07
N ASP A 84 11.67 9.86 3.91
CA ASP A 84 10.90 11.02 3.52
C ASP A 84 9.42 10.67 3.34
N TRP A 85 8.56 11.69 3.50
CA TRP A 85 7.16 11.53 3.19
C TRP A 85 6.98 11.31 1.68
N LEU A 86 6.19 10.29 1.32
CA LEU A 86 5.88 9.98 -0.08
C LEU A 86 4.48 10.48 -0.40
N VAL A 87 4.33 11.09 -1.58
CA VAL A 87 3.02 11.37 -2.19
C VAL A 87 2.97 10.57 -3.48
N LEU A 88 2.07 9.59 -3.55
CA LEU A 88 1.98 8.68 -4.69
C LEU A 88 1.06 9.28 -5.77
N PRO A 89 1.29 8.97 -7.05
CA PRO A 89 0.51 9.57 -8.15
C PRO A 89 -1.00 9.41 -8.02
N TYR A 90 -1.47 8.26 -7.52
CA TYR A 90 -2.90 8.01 -7.35
C TYR A 90 -3.51 8.82 -6.18
N GLU A 91 -2.73 9.28 -5.20
CA GLU A 91 -3.21 10.16 -4.13
C GLU A 91 -3.47 11.59 -4.60
N LEU A 92 -2.92 11.94 -5.77
CA LEU A 92 -3.22 13.19 -6.48
C LEU A 92 -4.42 13.04 -7.40
N SER A 93 -4.85 11.81 -7.70
CA SER A 93 -5.98 11.57 -8.58
C SER A 93 -7.30 11.97 -7.92
N GLY A 94 -8.22 12.51 -8.72
CA GLY A 94 -9.55 12.94 -8.25
C GLY A 94 -9.64 14.40 -7.81
N PHE A 95 -8.53 15.14 -7.77
CA PHE A 95 -8.51 16.58 -7.51
C PHE A 95 -8.26 17.36 -8.80
N SER A 96 -8.87 18.54 -8.92
CA SER A 96 -8.47 19.50 -9.94
C SER A 96 -7.09 20.09 -9.62
N ILE A 97 -6.42 20.63 -10.64
CA ILE A 97 -5.13 21.31 -10.44
C ILE A 97 -5.29 22.49 -9.46
N GLU A 98 -6.42 23.20 -9.51
CA GLU A 98 -6.75 24.29 -8.60
C GLU A 98 -6.88 23.82 -7.15
N GLU A 99 -7.55 22.69 -6.91
CA GLU A 99 -7.68 22.09 -5.57
C GLU A 99 -6.33 21.63 -5.02
N LEU A 100 -5.48 21.04 -5.86
CA LEU A 100 -4.13 20.64 -5.49
C LEU A 100 -3.28 21.85 -5.11
N ARG A 101 -3.29 22.93 -5.90
CA ARG A 101 -2.58 24.18 -5.56
C ARG A 101 -3.06 24.76 -4.23
N LYS A 102 -4.37 24.78 -3.99
CA LYS A 102 -4.95 25.34 -2.75
C LYS A 102 -4.58 24.51 -1.52
N SER A 103 -4.61 23.19 -1.64
CA SER A 103 -4.31 22.29 -0.52
C SER A 103 -2.82 22.09 -0.25
N ARG A 104 -1.97 22.25 -1.28
CA ARG A 104 -0.52 22.00 -1.21
C ARG A 104 0.28 23.09 -1.97
N PRO A 105 0.28 24.34 -1.50
CA PRO A 105 0.89 25.47 -2.22
C PRO A 105 2.39 25.28 -2.49
N GLY A 106 3.12 24.57 -1.61
CA GLY A 106 4.54 24.26 -1.80
C GLY A 106 4.87 23.32 -2.96
N MET A 107 3.87 22.74 -3.62
CA MET A 107 4.02 21.87 -4.78
C MET A 107 3.51 22.51 -6.09
N SER A 108 3.25 23.83 -6.08
CA SER A 108 2.66 24.54 -7.23
C SER A 108 3.46 24.35 -8.51
N ASP A 109 4.79 24.45 -8.46
CA ASP A 109 5.67 24.23 -9.62
C ASP A 109 5.51 22.83 -10.25
N LEU A 110 5.27 21.81 -9.42
CA LEU A 110 5.00 20.46 -9.89
C LEU A 110 3.62 20.40 -10.55
N PHE A 111 2.61 21.01 -9.93
CA PHE A 111 1.26 21.02 -10.48
C PHE A 111 1.18 21.79 -11.81
N ASP A 112 1.95 22.85 -11.98
CA ASP A 112 2.06 23.58 -13.24
C ASP A 112 2.66 22.72 -14.35
N LYS A 113 3.66 21.88 -14.03
CA LYS A 113 4.22 20.89 -14.95
C LYS A 113 3.24 19.75 -15.28
N LEU A 114 2.36 19.39 -14.34
CA LEU A 114 1.37 18.34 -14.52
C LEU A 114 0.11 18.83 -15.23
N ALA A 115 -0.21 20.12 -15.16
CA ALA A 115 -1.42 20.71 -15.72
C ALA A 115 -1.68 20.37 -17.21
N PRO A 116 -0.67 20.35 -18.11
CA PRO A 116 -0.89 19.97 -19.51
C PRO A 116 -1.31 18.51 -19.71
N TYR A 117 -1.03 17.63 -18.74
CA TYR A 117 -1.31 16.20 -18.79
C TYR A 117 -2.53 15.81 -17.96
N ALA A 118 -3.06 16.73 -17.15
CA ALA A 118 -4.27 16.51 -16.40
C ALA A 118 -5.44 16.40 -17.38
N LYS A 119 -6.04 15.21 -17.47
CA LYS A 119 -7.29 15.05 -18.22
C LYS A 119 -8.33 15.96 -17.58
N THR A 120 -8.88 16.89 -18.34
CA THR A 120 -10.07 17.64 -17.93
C THR A 120 -11.12 16.60 -17.55
N GLN A 121 -11.57 16.58 -16.30
CA GLN A 121 -12.71 15.75 -15.94
C GLN A 121 -13.90 16.27 -16.75
N VAL A 122 -14.20 15.62 -17.87
CA VAL A 122 -15.47 15.77 -18.56
C VAL A 122 -16.52 15.26 -17.59
N ASP A 123 -17.44 16.16 -17.23
CA ASP A 123 -18.55 16.01 -16.29
C ASP A 123 -19.02 14.56 -16.05
N LYS A 124 -18.86 14.07 -14.82
CA LYS A 124 -19.73 13.01 -14.30
C LYS A 124 -21.06 13.64 -13.86
N SER A 125 -21.85 14.03 -14.85
CA SER A 125 -23.24 14.45 -14.71
C SER A 125 -24.09 13.56 -15.61
N ALA A 126 -24.40 12.34 -15.14
CA ALA A 126 -25.48 11.49 -15.66
C ALA A 126 -25.88 10.46 -14.58
#